data_AF-A0A0M8VSZ4-F1
#
_entry.id   AF-A0A0M8VSZ4-F1
#
_cell.length_a   1.000
_cell.length_b   1.000
_cell.length_c   1.000
_cell.angle_alpha   90.00
_cell.angle_beta   90.00
_cell.angle_gamma   90.00
#
_symmetry.space_group_name_H-M   'P 1'
#
loop_
_entity.id
_entity.type
_entity.pdbx_description
1 polymer ?
#
loop_
_entity_poly.entity_id
_entity_poly.type
_entity_poly.pdbx_seq_one_letter_code
_entity_poly.pdbx_strand_id
1 'polypeptide(L)'
;MDWVDQGLCRAQPDRMFAEGAAQNEAKAVCVACPVRLDCLAHALDHREEYGVWGAMTERERRVLLRRRPAVTSWAEIFRTAATHAVPAPVVTGRDVSPAVDRTPSRFAPARRRRRGTASAELDR
;
A
#
# COMPACT_ATOMS: atom_id res chain seq x y z
N MET A 1 6.06 -5.52 -27.22
CA MET A 1 6.54 -4.37 -26.41
C MET A 1 7.00 -4.94 -25.10
N ASP A 2 8.28 -4.74 -24.74
CA ASP A 2 8.81 -5.26 -23.48
C ASP A 2 8.26 -4.42 -22.32
N TRP A 3 7.71 -5.08 -21.30
CA TRP A 3 7.16 -4.39 -20.12
C TRP A 3 8.28 -3.67 -19.36
N VAL A 4 9.52 -4.17 -19.45
CA VAL A 4 10.69 -3.58 -18.79
C VAL A 4 10.93 -2.14 -19.27
N ASP A 5 10.65 -1.83 -20.53
CA ASP A 5 10.83 -0.49 -21.11
C ASP A 5 9.88 0.57 -20.54
N GLN A 6 8.77 0.15 -19.94
CA GLN A 6 7.79 1.04 -19.32
C GLN A 6 8.06 1.29 -17.83
N GLY A 7 9.16 0.73 -17.29
CA GLY A 7 9.53 0.89 -15.89
C GLY A 7 9.97 2.31 -15.55
N LEU A 8 9.27 2.97 -14.61
CA LEU A 8 9.66 4.30 -14.13
C LEU A 8 11.05 4.33 -13.45
N CYS A 9 11.46 3.22 -12.84
CA CYS A 9 12.75 3.09 -12.17
C CYS A 9 13.96 3.15 -13.12
N ARG A 10 13.76 3.05 -14.44
CA ARG A 10 14.84 3.14 -15.44
C ARG A 10 15.62 4.45 -15.38
N ALA A 11 15.00 5.54 -14.92
CA ALA A 11 15.68 6.82 -14.74
C ALA A 11 16.69 6.80 -13.57
N GLN A 12 16.56 5.85 -12.63
CA GLN A 12 17.36 5.79 -11.40
C GLN A 12 17.61 4.32 -10.98
N PRO A 13 18.35 3.53 -11.78
CA PRO A 13 18.53 2.10 -11.56
C PRO A 13 19.25 1.79 -10.23
N ASP A 14 20.25 2.58 -9.86
CA ASP A 14 21.03 2.37 -8.64
C ASP A 14 20.17 2.40 -7.37
N ARG A 15 19.10 3.21 -7.37
CA ARG A 15 18.16 3.26 -6.23
C ARG A 15 17.48 1.93 -5.98
N MET A 16 17.27 1.11 -7.01
CA MET A 16 16.58 -0.18 -6.86
C MET A 16 17.41 -1.17 -6.06
N PHE A 17 18.72 -0.98 -5.97
CA PHE A 17 19.64 -1.83 -5.22
C PHE A 17 20.09 -1.20 -3.90
N ALA A 18 19.41 -0.14 -3.45
CA ALA A 18 19.70 0.48 -2.16
C ALA A 18 19.41 -0.46 -0.99
N GLU A 19 20.05 -0.18 0.15
CA GLU A 19 19.94 -0.96 1.38
C GLU A 19 19.17 -0.21 2.48
N GLY A 20 18.68 -0.98 3.47
CA GLY A 20 18.05 -0.43 4.67
C GLY A 20 16.89 0.51 4.37
N ALA A 21 16.89 1.68 5.04
CA ALA A 21 15.80 2.65 4.94
C ALA A 21 15.65 3.27 3.53
N ALA A 22 16.73 3.32 2.73
CA ALA A 22 16.70 3.88 1.38
C ALA A 22 15.85 3.05 0.40
N GLN A 23 15.58 1.78 0.72
CA GLN A 23 14.63 0.96 -0.03
C GLN A 23 13.21 1.55 -0.06
N ASN A 24 12.84 2.36 0.94
CA ASN A 24 11.53 3.02 0.96
C ASN A 24 11.38 4.03 -0.18
N GLU A 25 12.46 4.71 -0.57
CA GLU A 25 12.43 5.63 -1.70
C GLU A 25 12.27 4.87 -3.03
N ALA A 26 12.97 3.75 -3.18
CA ALA A 26 12.80 2.88 -4.35
C ALA A 26 11.37 2.32 -4.44
N LYS A 27 10.81 1.88 -3.30
CA LYS A 27 9.41 1.42 -3.23
C LYS A 27 8.44 2.51 -3.68
N ALA A 28 8.65 3.76 -3.26
CA ALA A 28 7.79 4.88 -3.66
C ALA A 28 7.75 5.07 -5.19
N VAL A 29 8.89 4.95 -5.87
CA VAL A 29 8.95 4.96 -7.35
C VAL A 29 8.14 3.82 -7.94
N CYS A 30 8.32 2.60 -7.42
CA CYS A 30 7.60 1.43 -7.93
C CYS A 30 6.09 1.51 -7.74
N VAL A 31 5.59 2.18 -6.69
CA VAL A 31 4.14 2.27 -6.40
C VAL A 31 3.37 2.90 -7.55
N ALA A 32 3.92 3.93 -8.20
CA ALA A 32 3.29 4.62 -9.34
C ALA A 32 3.59 3.97 -10.70
N CYS A 33 4.40 2.91 -10.75
CA CYS A 33 4.85 2.29 -11.99
C CYS A 33 3.71 1.50 -12.66
N PRO A 34 3.43 1.69 -13.97
CA PRO A 34 2.35 0.99 -14.66
C PRO A 34 2.59 -0.53 -14.74
N VAL A 35 3.85 -0.94 -14.84
CA VAL A 35 4.27 -2.35 -14.95
C VAL A 35 4.62 -2.97 -13.60
N ARG A 36 4.13 -2.40 -12.48
CA ARG A 36 4.47 -2.84 -11.12
C ARG A 36 4.17 -4.32 -10.89
N LEU A 37 3.03 -4.80 -11.38
CA LEU A 37 2.61 -6.20 -11.19
C LEU A 37 3.44 -7.16 -12.05
N ASP A 38 3.70 -6.83 -13.31
CA ASP A 38 4.55 -7.64 -14.19
C ASP A 38 5.98 -7.74 -13.62
N CYS A 39 6.51 -6.61 -13.15
CA CYS A 39 7.80 -6.55 -12.47
C CYS A 39 7.85 -7.43 -11.22
N LEU A 40 6.81 -7.39 -10.39
CA LEU A 40 6.74 -8.22 -9.19
C LEU A 40 6.61 -9.70 -9.53
N ALA A 41 5.77 -10.05 -10.50
CA ALA A 41 5.61 -11.42 -10.97
C ALA A 41 6.95 -12.00 -11.44
N HIS A 42 7.64 -11.26 -12.32
CA HIS A 42 8.95 -11.65 -12.80
C HIS A 42 9.92 -11.93 -11.65
N ALA A 43 10.02 -11.01 -10.68
CA ALA A 43 10.91 -11.15 -9.55
C ALA A 43 10.58 -12.35 -8.64
N LEU A 44 9.29 -12.69 -8.49
CA LEU A 44 8.86 -13.84 -7.71
C LEU A 44 9.07 -15.16 -8.45
N ASP A 45 8.78 -15.20 -9.74
CA ASP A 45 8.94 -16.38 -10.60
C ASP A 45 10.42 -16.75 -10.79
N HIS A 46 11.29 -15.75 -10.99
CA HIS A 46 12.75 -15.94 -11.18
C HIS A 46 13.54 -15.89 -9.88
N ARG A 47 12.87 -15.64 -8.75
CA ARG A 47 13.49 -15.56 -7.41
C ARG A 47 14.63 -14.55 -7.34
N GLU A 48 14.42 -13.38 -7.95
CA GLU A 48 15.39 -12.30 -7.96
C GLU A 48 15.90 -12.00 -6.54
N GLU A 49 17.21 -12.12 -6.37
CA GLU A 49 17.84 -12.21 -5.06
C GLU A 49 18.04 -10.84 -4.39
N TYR A 50 18.11 -9.77 -5.17
CA TYR A 50 18.49 -8.45 -4.66
C TYR A 50 17.52 -7.36 -5.09
N GLY A 51 17.60 -6.22 -4.41
CA GLY A 51 16.91 -4.99 -4.78
C GLY A 51 15.39 -4.98 -4.59
N VAL A 52 14.80 -3.86 -4.97
CA VAL A 52 13.37 -3.57 -4.91
C VAL A 52 12.73 -3.85 -6.27
N TRP A 53 11.73 -4.72 -6.27
CA TRP A 53 11.00 -5.14 -7.47
C TRP A 53 9.51 -5.02 -7.22
N GLY A 54 8.79 -4.34 -8.11
CA GLY A 54 7.34 -4.18 -7.99
C GLY A 54 6.88 -3.65 -6.62
N ALA A 55 7.65 -2.74 -6.03
CA ALA A 55 7.45 -2.17 -4.69
C ALA A 55 7.61 -3.14 -3.52
N MET A 56 8.33 -4.26 -3.71
CA MET A 56 8.70 -5.19 -2.64
C MET A 56 10.22 -5.34 -2.52
N THR A 57 10.72 -5.34 -1.30
CA THR A 57 12.13 -5.66 -1.01
C THR A 57 12.37 -7.17 -1.14
N GLU A 58 13.63 -7.57 -1.27
CA GLU A 58 14.05 -8.98 -1.22
C GLU A 58 13.44 -9.72 -0.01
N ARG A 59 13.56 -9.12 1.18
CA ARG A 59 13.06 -9.72 2.42
C ARG A 59 11.56 -9.97 2.37
N GLU A 60 10.80 -9.01 1.83
CA GLU A 60 9.34 -9.11 1.67
C GLU A 60 8.99 -10.21 0.66
N ARG A 61 9.67 -10.27 -0.50
CA ARG A 61 9.48 -11.33 -1.51
C ARG A 61 9.76 -12.71 -0.93
N ARG A 62 10.87 -12.86 -0.18
CA ARG A 62 11.24 -14.14 0.45
C ARG A 62 10.18 -14.61 1.47
N VAL A 63 9.61 -13.69 2.25
CA VAL A 63 8.49 -14.01 3.16
C VAL A 63 7.27 -14.49 2.36
N LEU A 64 6.93 -13.82 1.26
CA LEU A 64 5.80 -14.18 0.42
C LEU A 64 5.97 -15.57 -0.21
N LEU A 65 7.14 -15.87 -0.78
CA LEU A 65 7.46 -17.18 -1.36
C LEU A 65 7.37 -18.31 -0.33
N ARG A 66 7.82 -18.09 0.91
CA ARG A 66 7.67 -19.09 1.99
C ARG A 66 6.22 -19.32 2.39
N ARG A 67 5.37 -18.29 2.32
CA ARG A 67 3.94 -18.40 2.65
C ARG A 67 3.12 -19.07 1.54
N ARG A 68 3.61 -19.04 0.30
CA ARG A 68 2.92 -19.60 -0.88
C ARG A 68 3.82 -20.54 -1.69
N PRO A 69 4.26 -21.68 -1.12
CA PRO A 69 5.19 -22.59 -1.81
C PRO A 69 4.57 -23.32 -3.00
N ALA A 70 3.24 -23.43 -3.07
CA ALA A 70 2.52 -24.14 -4.13
C ALA A 70 2.30 -23.29 -5.41
N VAL A 71 2.64 -22.00 -5.39
CA VAL A 71 2.47 -21.12 -6.56
C VAL A 71 3.61 -21.35 -7.54
N THR A 72 3.27 -21.75 -8.76
CA THR A 72 4.23 -22.01 -9.85
C THR A 72 4.34 -20.88 -10.87
N SER A 73 3.33 -20.01 -10.96
CA SER A 73 3.37 -18.80 -11.80
C SER A 73 2.65 -17.64 -11.13
N TRP A 74 3.43 -16.66 -10.67
CA TRP A 74 2.94 -15.41 -10.12
C TRP A 74 2.38 -14.50 -11.20
N ALA A 75 2.95 -14.54 -12.40
CA ALA A 75 2.42 -13.81 -13.55
C ALA A 75 0.94 -14.17 -13.82
N GLU A 76 0.58 -15.45 -13.76
CA GLU A 76 -0.80 -15.88 -13.97
C GLU A 76 -1.73 -15.45 -12.84
N ILE A 77 -1.27 -15.53 -11.59
CA ILE A 77 -2.04 -15.06 -10.43
C ILE A 77 -2.35 -13.57 -10.56
N PHE A 78 -1.37 -12.74 -10.93
CA PHE A 78 -1.59 -11.31 -11.06
C PHE A 78 -2.42 -10.93 -12.29
N ARG A 79 -2.25 -11.63 -13.43
CA ARG A 79 -3.13 -11.45 -14.59
C ARG A 79 -4.57 -11.75 -14.25
N THR A 80 -4.85 -12.89 -13.62
CA THR A 80 -6.20 -13.29 -13.22
C THR A 80 -6.79 -12.26 -12.25
N ALA A 81 -6.02 -11.79 -11.27
CA ALA A 81 -6.47 -10.76 -10.34
C ALA A 81 -6.78 -9.42 -11.04
N ALA A 82 -6.00 -9.04 -12.07
CA ALA A 82 -6.23 -7.83 -12.85
C ALA A 82 -7.51 -7.93 -13.72
N THR A 83 -7.80 -9.10 -14.29
CA THR A 83 -9.03 -9.33 -15.08
C THR A 83 -10.30 -9.27 -14.20
N HIS A 84 -10.20 -9.69 -12.95
CA HIS A 84 -11.32 -9.68 -12.00
C HIS A 84 -11.46 -8.35 -11.25
N ALA A 85 -10.50 -7.43 -11.41
CA ALA A 85 -10.63 -6.09 -10.89
C ALA A 85 -11.69 -5.35 -11.72
N VAL A 86 -12.91 -5.25 -11.17
CA VAL A 86 -13.93 -4.33 -11.69
C VAL A 86 -13.29 -2.94 -11.69
N PRO A 87 -13.12 -2.27 -12.85
CA PRO A 87 -12.58 -0.92 -12.85
C PRO A 87 -13.48 -0.07 -11.95
N ALA A 88 -12.88 0.68 -11.02
CA ALA A 88 -13.61 1.62 -10.20
C ALA A 88 -14.49 2.47 -11.15
N PRO A 89 -15.78 2.72 -10.84
CA PRO A 89 -16.61 3.55 -11.69
C PRO A 89 -15.89 4.89 -11.85
N VAL A 90 -15.57 5.25 -13.09
CA VAL A 90 -15.02 6.56 -13.41
C VAL A 90 -16.13 7.55 -13.10
N VAL A 91 -16.09 8.16 -11.91
CA VAL A 91 -16.93 9.32 -11.59
C VAL A 91 -16.37 10.47 -12.42
N THR A 92 -16.80 10.58 -13.68
CA THR A 92 -16.62 11.81 -14.44
C THR A 92 -17.42 12.87 -13.70
N GLY A 93 -16.75 13.86 -13.11
CA GLY A 93 -17.36 14.87 -12.25
C GLY A 93 -18.39 15.74 -12.97
N ARG A 94 -19.61 15.23 -13.16
CA ARG A 94 -20.74 15.99 -13.72
C ARG A 94 -22.00 16.00 -12.86
N ASP A 95 -21.96 15.51 -11.63
CA ASP A 95 -23.05 15.70 -10.68
C ASP A 95 -22.53 16.26 -9.36
N VAL A 96 -22.12 17.53 -9.40
CA VAL A 96 -22.11 18.37 -8.19
C VAL A 96 -23.52 18.93 -8.05
N SER A 97 -24.41 18.19 -7.42
CA SER A 97 -25.63 18.78 -6.85
C SER A 97 -25.18 19.79 -5.78
N PRO A 98 -25.51 21.08 -5.89
CA PRO A 98 -25.12 22.03 -4.87
C PRO A 98 -25.89 21.74 -3.59
N ALA A 99 -25.15 21.71 -2.49
CA ALA A 99 -25.69 21.63 -1.16
C ALA A 99 -26.61 22.83 -0.86
N VAL A 100 -27.87 22.54 -0.53
CA VAL A 100 -28.74 23.37 0.31
C VAL A 100 -29.45 22.38 1.25
N ASP A 101 -29.52 22.53 2.57
CA ASP A 101 -29.38 23.72 3.38
C ASP A 101 -28.91 23.33 4.80
N ARG A 102 -28.17 24.23 5.44
CA ARG A 102 -27.59 24.05 6.78
C ARG A 102 -28.61 24.50 7.82
N THR A 103 -29.27 23.57 8.49
CA THR A 103 -29.96 23.88 9.76
C THR A 103 -29.00 23.64 10.94
N PRO A 104 -28.59 24.67 11.70
CA PRO A 104 -27.82 24.47 12.92
C PRO A 104 -28.74 24.36 14.15
N SER A 105 -28.15 23.80 15.21
CA SER A 105 -28.52 23.98 16.62
C SER A 105 -29.40 22.88 17.23
N ARG A 106 -28.83 22.08 18.14
CA ARG A 106 -28.60 22.51 19.53
C ARG A 106 -27.55 21.63 20.24
N PHE A 107 -26.42 22.24 20.57
CA PHE A 107 -25.58 21.94 21.75
C PHE A 107 -26.46 21.99 23.01
N ALA A 108 -26.26 21.27 24.12
CA ALA A 108 -25.36 20.20 24.56
C ALA A 108 -25.90 19.70 25.94
N PRO A 109 -25.31 18.68 26.59
CA PRO A 109 -25.93 17.86 27.62
C PRO A 109 -25.58 18.29 29.06
N ALA A 110 -26.29 17.75 30.06
CA ALA A 110 -25.76 17.61 31.41
C ALA A 110 -26.43 16.44 32.17
N ARG A 111 -25.79 15.28 32.23
CA ARG A 111 -26.12 14.24 33.23
C ARG A 111 -24.87 13.58 33.82
N ARG A 112 -24.80 13.71 35.15
CA ARG A 112 -24.21 12.79 36.16
C ARG A 112 -22.68 12.62 36.13
N ARG A 113 -22.00 12.31 37.23
CA ARG A 113 -22.18 12.38 38.71
C ARG A 113 -20.77 12.16 39.26
N ARG A 114 -20.46 12.87 40.35
CA ARG A 114 -19.40 12.68 41.35
C ARG A 114 -18.71 11.31 41.38
N ARG A 115 -17.38 11.30 41.46
CA ARG A 115 -16.59 10.38 42.31
C ARG A 115 -15.32 11.12 42.77
N GLY A 116 -15.18 11.24 44.09
CA GLY A 116 -13.93 11.66 44.73
C GLY A 116 -13.01 10.45 44.92
N THR A 117 -11.72 10.73 45.02
CA THR A 117 -10.71 9.80 45.53
C THR A 117 -9.73 10.58 46.38
N ALA A 118 -9.72 10.24 47.67
CA ALA A 118 -8.70 10.62 48.63
C ALA A 118 -7.37 9.93 48.27
N SER A 119 -6.26 10.62 48.47
CA SER A 119 -4.92 10.04 48.53
C SER A 119 -4.05 10.98 49.35
N ALA A 120 -3.94 10.67 50.64
CA ALA A 120 -2.92 11.20 51.53
C ALA A 120 -2.70 10.12 52.60
N GLU A 121 -1.74 9.21 52.38
CA GLU A 121 -1.01 8.50 53.43
C GLU A 121 0.06 7.58 52.84
N LEU A 122 1.30 7.78 53.29
CA LEU A 122 2.49 6.92 53.42
C LEU A 122 3.69 7.88 53.33
N ASP A 123 4.35 8.34 54.40
CA ASP A 123 4.82 7.69 55.64
C ASP A 123 5.88 6.61 55.36
N ARG A 124 7.10 7.05 55.03
CA ARG A 124 8.37 6.71 55.73
C ARG A 124 9.59 7.34 55.06
#